data_AF-A0A350XI00-F1
#
_entry.id   AF-A0A350XI00-F1
#
_cell.length_a   1.000
_cell.length_b   1.000
_cell.length_c   1.000
_cell.angle_alpha   90.00
_cell.angle_beta   90.00
_cell.angle_gamma   90.00
#
_symmetry.space_group_name_H-M   'P 1'
#
loop_
_entity.id
_entity.type
_entity.pdbx_description
1 polymer ?
#
loop_
_entity_poly.entity_id
_entity_poly.type
_entity_poly.pdbx_seq_one_letter_code
_entity_poly.pdbx_strand_id
1 'polypeptide(L)'
;MGGSVYQLPITNYQLPMRYQILHTTRYTYAPAVVLNPHVVRLRSRVDGNQTLHSFSLEISPEPAGISQVLDLEGNAITRMWFV
;
A
#
# COMPACT_ATOMS: atom_id res chain seq x y z
N MET A 1 56.76 15.79 -3.18
CA MET A 1 55.79 14.69 -3.35
C MET A 1 54.65 14.91 -2.36
N GLY A 2 53.62 15.66 -2.76
CA GLY A 2 52.46 15.94 -1.92
C GLY A 2 51.30 15.07 -2.35
N GLY A 3 50.97 14.06 -1.54
CA GLY A 3 49.80 13.20 -1.77
C GLY A 3 48.52 13.92 -1.34
N SER A 4 47.68 14.28 -2.30
CA SER A 4 46.31 14.72 -2.05
C SER A 4 45.49 13.52 -1.55
N VAL A 5 45.15 13.50 -0.27
CA VAL A 5 44.18 12.55 0.28
C VAL A 5 42.79 13.09 -0.06
N TYR A 6 42.14 12.48 -1.05
CA TYR A 6 40.73 12.75 -1.33
C TYR A 6 39.89 12.13 -0.21
N GLN A 7 39.47 12.94 0.75
CA GLN A 7 38.51 12.52 1.76
C GLN A 7 37.11 12.66 1.14
N LEU A 8 36.54 11.54 0.70
CA LEU A 8 35.14 11.51 0.27
C LEU A 8 34.25 11.83 1.49
N PRO A 9 33.21 12.68 1.33
CA PRO A 9 32.28 12.95 2.43
C PRO A 9 31.61 11.64 2.83
N ILE A 10 31.61 11.35 4.14
CA ILE A 10 30.89 10.23 4.73
C ILE A 10 29.41 10.57 4.72
N THR A 11 28.77 10.57 3.57
CA THR A 11 27.31 10.65 3.52
C THR A 11 26.78 9.29 3.92
N ASN A 12 26.03 9.24 5.03
CA ASN A 12 25.30 8.06 5.48
C ASN A 12 24.18 7.73 4.48
N TYR A 13 24.52 7.24 3.30
CA TYR A 13 23.55 6.72 2.35
C TYR A 13 23.10 5.34 2.85
N GLN A 14 21.93 5.32 3.50
CA GLN A 14 21.24 4.06 3.72
C GLN A 14 20.71 3.57 2.37
N LEU A 15 21.00 2.31 2.04
CA LEU A 15 20.41 1.68 0.86
C LEU A 15 18.88 1.67 1.01
N PRO A 16 18.12 1.87 -0.09
CA PRO A 16 16.67 1.85 -0.04
C PRO A 16 16.18 0.48 0.45
N MET A 17 15.34 0.50 1.48
CA MET A 17 14.74 -0.70 2.04
C MET A 17 13.62 -1.20 1.13
N ARG A 18 13.57 -2.53 0.90
CA ARG A 18 12.50 -3.18 0.16
C ARG A 18 11.70 -4.09 1.08
N TYR A 19 10.39 -3.90 1.10
CA TYR A 19 9.47 -4.68 1.90
C TYR A 19 8.49 -5.47 1.02
N GLN A 20 8.05 -6.61 1.53
CA GLN A 20 6.88 -7.33 1.05
C GLN A 20 5.87 -7.38 2.20
N ILE A 21 4.65 -6.90 1.93
CA ILE A 21 3.60 -6.76 2.95
C ILE A 21 2.41 -7.63 2.53
N LEU A 22 1.89 -8.42 3.46
CA LEU A 22 0.69 -9.23 3.29
C LEU A 22 -0.32 -8.87 4.38
N HIS A 23 -1.53 -8.50 3.97
CA HIS A 23 -2.65 -8.25 4.87
C HIS A 23 -3.73 -9.32 4.66
N THR A 24 -4.26 -9.86 5.76
CA THR A 24 -5.39 -10.79 5.73
C THR A 24 -6.39 -10.37 6.80
N THR A 25 -7.61 -10.06 6.37
CA THR A 25 -8.70 -9.67 7.25
C THR A 25 -9.86 -10.64 7.04
N ARG A 26 -10.35 -11.25 8.11
CA ARG A 26 -11.51 -12.14 8.09
C ARG A 26 -12.54 -11.65 9.09
N TYR A 27 -13.73 -11.35 8.60
CA TYR A 27 -14.89 -11.10 9.45
C TYR A 27 -15.72 -12.38 9.57
N THR A 28 -16.20 -12.67 10.77
CA THR A 28 -17.08 -13.81 11.03
C THR A 28 -18.26 -13.32 11.84
N TYR A 29 -19.46 -13.62 11.36
CA TYR A 29 -20.71 -13.18 11.95
C TYR A 29 -21.51 -14.42 12.36
N ALA A 30 -22.16 -14.36 13.53
CA ALA A 30 -23.03 -15.42 13.98
C ALA A 30 -24.35 -15.47 13.18
N PRO A 31 -25.05 -14.35 12.95
CA PRO A 31 -26.15 -14.29 11.98
C PRO A 31 -25.63 -13.97 10.58
N ALA A 32 -26.47 -14.23 9.57
CA ALA A 32 -26.25 -13.72 8.22
C ALA A 32 -26.25 -12.18 8.22
N VAL A 33 -25.38 -11.57 7.41
CA VAL A 33 -25.23 -10.11 7.30
C VAL A 33 -25.35 -9.65 5.86
N VAL A 34 -25.88 -8.45 5.68
CA VAL A 34 -25.83 -7.72 4.42
C VAL A 34 -24.56 -6.88 4.40
N LEU A 35 -23.79 -6.99 3.32
CA LEU A 35 -22.57 -6.20 3.16
C LEU A 35 -22.90 -4.85 2.51
N ASN A 36 -22.74 -3.78 3.27
CA ASN A 36 -22.82 -2.42 2.72
C ASN A 36 -21.58 -2.08 1.88
N PRO A 37 -21.55 -0.95 1.17
CA PRO A 37 -20.32 -0.49 0.53
C PRO A 37 -19.17 -0.30 1.54
N HIS A 38 -17.97 -0.73 1.16
CA HIS A 38 -16.76 -0.64 1.99
C HIS A 38 -15.69 0.19 1.28
N VAL A 39 -14.84 0.83 2.09
CA VAL A 39 -13.60 1.47 1.64
C VAL A 39 -12.42 0.80 2.33
N VAL A 40 -11.47 0.29 1.56
CA VAL A 40 -10.23 -0.28 2.08
C VAL A 40 -9.02 0.53 1.64
N ARG A 41 -8.04 0.61 2.55
CA ARG A 41 -6.79 1.39 2.41
C ARG A 41 -5.57 0.50 2.61
N LEU A 42 -5.48 -0.56 1.80
CA LEU A 42 -4.41 -1.57 1.90
C LEU A 42 -3.31 -1.37 0.85
N ARG A 43 -3.51 -0.45 -0.11
CA ARG A 43 -2.48 -0.11 -1.09
C ARG A 43 -1.51 0.88 -0.47
N SER A 44 -0.23 0.49 -0.39
CA SER A 44 0.82 1.37 0.11
C SER A 44 0.92 2.64 -0.74
N ARG A 45 1.20 3.76 -0.08
CA ARG A 45 1.34 5.06 -0.74
C ARG A 45 2.48 5.05 -1.76
N VAL A 46 2.35 5.86 -2.79
CA VAL A 46 3.42 6.12 -3.76
C VAL A 46 3.73 7.61 -3.73
N ASP A 47 4.99 7.95 -3.42
CA ASP A 47 5.50 9.32 -3.41
C ASP A 47 7.03 9.33 -3.63
N GLY A 48 7.66 10.50 -3.49
CA GLY A 48 9.10 10.66 -3.74
C GLY A 48 10.01 9.82 -2.85
N ASN A 49 9.50 9.31 -1.73
CA ASN A 49 10.27 8.51 -0.77
C ASN A 49 9.90 7.02 -0.80
N GLN A 50 8.83 6.63 -1.51
CA GLN A 50 8.33 5.26 -1.56
C GLN A 50 7.77 4.87 -2.93
N THR A 51 8.28 3.77 -3.47
CA THR A 51 7.81 3.16 -4.72
C THR A 51 7.05 1.87 -4.44
N LEU A 52 5.86 1.71 -5.02
CA LEU A 52 5.10 0.46 -4.99
C LEU A 52 5.37 -0.36 -6.25
N HIS A 53 6.11 -1.46 -6.11
CA HIS A 53 6.47 -2.33 -7.24
C HIS A 53 5.30 -3.18 -7.74
N SER A 54 4.52 -3.75 -6.82
CA SER A 54 3.36 -4.59 -7.15
C SER A 54 2.32 -4.51 -6.04
N PHE A 55 1.06 -4.71 -6.41
CA PHE A 55 -0.07 -4.74 -5.48
C PHE A 55 -1.17 -5.64 -6.04
N SER A 56 -1.70 -6.52 -5.20
CA SER A 56 -2.88 -7.34 -5.48
C SER A 56 -3.84 -7.23 -4.31
N LEU A 57 -5.13 -7.40 -4.60
CA LEU A 57 -6.19 -7.40 -3.61
C LEU A 57 -7.22 -8.45 -3.99
N GLU A 58 -7.47 -9.38 -3.09
CA GLU A 58 -8.49 -10.40 -3.21
C GLU A 58 -9.57 -10.13 -2.15
N ILE A 59 -10.83 -10.17 -2.57
CA ILE A 59 -11.99 -9.90 -1.71
C ILE A 59 -12.96 -11.06 -1.86
N SER A 60 -13.37 -11.64 -0.73
CA SER A 60 -14.38 -12.68 -0.65
C SER A 60 -15.36 -12.34 0.48
N PRO A 61 -16.69 -12.37 0.24
CA PRO A 61 -17.36 -12.68 -1.02
C PRO A 61 -17.04 -11.66 -2.13
N GLU A 62 -17.21 -12.05 -3.39
CA GLU A 62 -16.88 -11.18 -4.52
C GLU A 62 -17.81 -9.95 -4.53
N PRO A 63 -17.27 -8.72 -4.56
CA PRO A 63 -18.09 -7.52 -4.63
C PRO A 63 -18.78 -7.41 -5.98
N ALA A 64 -20.00 -6.86 -5.99
CA ALA A 64 -20.73 -6.53 -7.21
C ALA A 64 -20.03 -5.46 -8.05
N GLY A 65 -19.18 -4.64 -7.43
CA GLY A 65 -18.23 -3.82 -8.15
C GLY A 65 -17.16 -3.22 -7.26
N ILE A 66 -16.09 -2.79 -7.92
CA ILE A 66 -14.87 -2.31 -7.29
C ILE A 66 -14.32 -1.12 -8.08
N SER A 67 -13.78 -0.13 -7.37
CA SER A 67 -13.16 1.04 -7.98
C SER A 67 -11.96 1.49 -7.15
N GLN A 68 -10.86 1.84 -7.82
CA GLN A 68 -9.71 2.47 -7.20
C GLN A 68 -9.77 3.97 -7.44
N VAL A 69 -9.65 4.75 -6.37
CA VAL A 69 -9.77 6.21 -6.39
C VAL A 69 -8.67 6.79 -5.50
N LEU A 70 -8.23 8.02 -5.77
CA LEU A 70 -7.42 8.79 -4.84
C LEU A 70 -8.35 9.62 -3.95
N ASP A 71 -8.14 9.58 -2.63
CA ASP A 71 -8.79 10.54 -1.75
C ASP A 71 -8.09 11.91 -1.79
N LEU A 72 -8.64 12.88 -1.06
CA LEU A 72 -8.16 14.27 -1.06
C LEU A 72 -6.71 14.40 -0.54
N GLU A 73 -6.21 13.41 0.18
CA GLU A 73 -4.85 13.35 0.71
C GLU A 73 -3.89 12.58 -0.23
N GLY A 74 -4.39 12.14 -1.38
CA GLY A 74 -3.66 11.36 -2.37
C GLY A 74 -3.45 9.90 -1.96
N ASN A 75 -4.20 9.39 -0.97
CA ASN A 75 -4.13 7.98 -0.63
C ASN A 75 -4.93 7.16 -1.65
N ALA A 76 -4.35 6.06 -2.11
CA ALA A 76 -5.07 5.12 -2.96
C ALA A 76 -6.08 4.32 -2.12
N ILE A 77 -7.36 4.57 -2.35
CA ILE A 77 -8.48 3.89 -1.72
C ILE A 77 -9.13 2.93 -2.71
N THR A 78 -9.57 1.79 -2.22
CA THR A 78 -10.43 0.88 -3.00
C THR A 78 -11.83 0.91 -2.42
N ARG A 79 -12.79 1.32 -3.23
CA ARG A 79 -14.22 1.29 -2.92
C ARG A 79 -14.82 0.02 -3.51
N MET A 80 -15.65 -0.66 -2.74
CA MET A 80 -16.35 -1.86 -3.20
C MET A 80 -17.80 -1.82 -2.71
N TRP A 81 -18.71 -2.42 -3.46
CA TRP A 81 -20.12 -2.54 -3.10
C TRP A 81 -20.62 -3.95 -3.40
N PHE A 82 -21.66 -4.36 -2.70
CA PHE A 82 -22.25 -5.69 -2.75
C PHE A 82 -23.75 -5.57 -3.06
N VAL A 83 -24.35 -6.63 -3.59
CA VAL A 83 -25.80 -6.76 -3.88
C VAL A 83 -26.52 -7.52 -2.79
#